data_AF-A0A8D8NNA9-F1
#
_entry.id   AF-A0A8D8NNA9-F1
#
_cell.length_a   1.000
_cell.length_b   1.000
_cell.length_c   1.000
_cell.angle_alpha   90.00
_cell.angle_beta   90.00
_cell.angle_gamma   90.00
#
_symmetry.space_group_name_H-M   'P 1'
#
loop_
_entity.id
_entity.type
_entity.pdbx_description
1 polymer ?
#
loop_
_entity_poly.entity_id
_entity_poly.type
_entity_poly.pdbx_seq_one_letter_code
_entity_poly.pdbx_strand_id
1 'polypeptide(L)'
;GNSCLINRSAQKSPIMAFSTLPLAVLIVSAVVSTVNCGLQLQFKSSVDSIWPGLMNNLALTVAIDGDRFRTDENYEPAETSVRFWCGNRNHRELRLVQTDSYDIKVKLDTNKPVMFIIHGWMDNYTSHWVQDTVNDALSSLDVNVCAVDWANLAHYEYSATVDHTPVVSDQATKFIKIMIELGMKPNSITLVGHGMGAQICGQIGHNCNGEVGQIYGLDPAGPLFTTPSGGSLAFRLDKSDAKYVQFIITAKGTAGVTVGEGDENFYVNGGSYPQPNCGSIAINTGDAEFAKIVLCSHYHAYTLFRLSMNQLLVYPARLCSSWADYNAGRCIFNRMSRAGIYSLKLGGDYYLRTTALAPFILF
;
A
#
# COMPACT_ATOMS: atom_id res chain seq x y z
N GLY A 1 8.66 -11.23 -25.88
CA GLY A 1 7.71 -11.14 -27.01
C GLY A 1 6.42 -11.79 -26.59
N ASN A 2 5.32 -11.03 -26.53
CA ASN A 2 3.95 -11.51 -26.48
C ASN A 2 3.07 -10.39 -27.01
N SER A 3 2.36 -10.66 -28.11
CA SER A 3 1.53 -9.73 -28.84
C SER A 3 0.25 -9.43 -28.05
N CYS A 4 -0.05 -8.15 -27.82
CA CYS A 4 -1.36 -7.72 -27.31
C CYS A 4 -2.43 -7.97 -28.38
N LEU A 5 -3.26 -9.00 -28.19
CA LEU A 5 -4.49 -9.21 -28.95
C LEU A 5 -5.58 -8.30 -28.38
N ILE A 6 -5.78 -7.13 -28.96
CA ILE A 6 -7.04 -6.38 -28.79
C ILE A 6 -8.06 -7.02 -29.74
N ASN A 7 -8.82 -7.98 -29.24
CA ASN A 7 -9.89 -8.60 -30.01
C ASN A 7 -11.10 -7.63 -30.02
N ARG A 8 -11.20 -6.76 -31.03
CA ARG A 8 -12.46 -6.07 -31.33
C ARG A 8 -13.34 -7.02 -32.15
N SER A 9 -14.37 -7.57 -31.54
CA SER A 9 -15.43 -8.30 -32.23
C SER A 9 -16.21 -7.36 -33.16
N ALA A 10 -15.82 -7.31 -34.44
CA ALA A 10 -16.66 -6.77 -35.50
C ALA A 10 -17.60 -7.87 -35.99
N GLN A 11 -18.87 -7.78 -35.63
CA GLN A 11 -19.96 -8.56 -36.23
C GLN A 11 -19.98 -8.30 -37.75
N LYS A 12 -19.75 -9.33 -38.56
CA LYS A 12 -19.89 -9.27 -40.02
C LYS A 12 -21.26 -9.82 -40.44
N SER A 13 -22.08 -8.97 -41.07
CA SER A 13 -23.14 -9.38 -41.99
C SER A 13 -22.52 -9.74 -43.36
N PRO A 14 -23.11 -10.63 -44.17
CA PRO A 14 -22.49 -11.08 -45.41
C PRO A 14 -22.80 -10.10 -46.57
N ILE A 15 -21.80 -9.86 -47.43
CA ILE A 15 -21.95 -9.14 -48.70
C ILE A 15 -21.73 -10.13 -49.84
N MET A 16 -22.64 -10.13 -50.81
CA MET A 16 -22.58 -10.87 -52.08
C MET A 16 -21.43 -10.38 -52.98
N ALA A 17 -20.86 -11.33 -53.72
CA ALA A 17 -19.76 -11.14 -54.68
C ALA A 17 -20.18 -10.41 -55.97
N PHE A 18 -19.23 -9.74 -56.65
CA PHE A 18 -19.07 -9.76 -58.13
C PHE A 18 -17.67 -9.23 -58.60
N SER A 19 -16.99 -10.10 -59.38
CA SER A 19 -16.11 -9.96 -60.58
C SER A 19 -15.05 -8.84 -60.83
N THR A 20 -13.83 -9.34 -61.14
CA THR A 20 -12.86 -9.08 -62.28
C THR A 20 -11.83 -7.91 -62.33
N LEU A 21 -10.54 -8.27 -62.14
CA LEU A 21 -9.19 -7.87 -62.72
C LEU A 21 -8.75 -6.38 -62.90
N PRO A 22 -7.41 -6.06 -63.04
CA PRO A 22 -6.16 -6.74 -62.64
C PRO A 22 -5.18 -5.85 -61.80
N LEU A 23 -4.08 -6.47 -61.35
CA LEU A 23 -3.01 -5.97 -60.48
C LEU A 23 -2.36 -4.62 -60.89
N ALA A 24 -2.28 -3.70 -59.92
CA ALA A 24 -1.16 -2.78 -59.75
C ALA A 24 -0.62 -2.96 -58.32
N VAL A 25 0.55 -3.60 -58.19
CA VAL A 25 1.20 -3.85 -56.90
C VAL A 25 1.87 -2.56 -56.44
N LEU A 26 1.18 -1.80 -55.59
CA LEU A 26 1.83 -0.83 -54.71
C LEU A 26 2.43 -1.59 -53.54
N ILE A 27 3.74 -1.79 -53.57
CA ILE A 27 4.50 -2.22 -52.39
C ILE A 27 4.49 -1.02 -51.42
N VAL A 28 3.45 -0.95 -50.58
CA VAL A 28 3.54 -0.20 -49.34
C VAL A 28 4.36 -1.07 -48.42
N SER A 29 5.64 -0.74 -48.29
CA SER A 29 6.48 -1.21 -47.21
C SER A 29 5.76 -0.86 -45.90
N ALA A 30 5.10 -1.86 -45.32
CA ALA A 30 4.60 -1.76 -43.97
C ALA A 30 5.82 -1.60 -43.06
N VAL A 31 6.13 -0.36 -42.72
CA VAL A 31 6.93 -0.05 -41.54
C VAL A 31 6.10 -0.59 -40.38
N VAL A 32 6.41 -1.81 -39.94
CA VAL A 32 5.95 -2.34 -38.67
C VAL A 32 6.63 -1.48 -37.62
N SER A 33 6.01 -0.34 -37.28
CA SER A 33 6.33 0.35 -36.05
C SER A 33 5.90 -0.59 -34.93
N THR A 34 6.87 -1.25 -34.32
CA THR A 34 6.68 -1.91 -33.02
C THR A 34 6.15 -0.86 -32.05
N VAL A 35 4.85 -0.90 -31.78
CA VAL A 35 4.26 -0.10 -30.70
C VAL A 35 4.72 -0.75 -29.40
N ASN A 36 5.83 -0.26 -28.82
CA ASN A 36 6.14 -0.52 -27.42
C ASN A 36 4.97 0.03 -26.60
N CYS A 37 4.15 -0.86 -26.03
CA CYS A 37 3.07 -0.47 -25.15
C CYS A 37 3.69 -0.03 -23.82
N GLY A 38 3.82 1.29 -23.62
CA GLY A 38 4.35 1.86 -22.38
C GLY A 38 3.52 1.49 -21.15
N LEU A 39 4.12 1.64 -19.97
CA LEU A 39 3.60 1.27 -18.66
C LEU A 39 2.18 1.82 -18.41
N GLN A 40 1.92 3.04 -18.90
CA GLN A 40 0.62 3.71 -18.81
C GLN A 40 -0.52 2.93 -19.49
N LEU A 41 -0.26 2.27 -20.62
CA LEU A 41 -1.26 1.46 -21.32
C LEU A 41 -1.47 0.11 -20.62
N GLN A 42 -0.43 -0.42 -19.97
CA GLN A 42 -0.51 -1.69 -19.23
C GLN A 42 -1.37 -1.57 -17.96
N PHE A 43 -1.29 -0.46 -17.23
CA PHE A 43 -2.22 -0.18 -16.12
C PHE A 43 -3.69 -0.04 -16.56
N LYS A 44 -3.92 0.30 -17.84
CA LYS A 44 -5.27 0.38 -18.42
C LYS A 44 -5.77 -0.95 -18.97
N SER A 45 -4.89 -1.92 -19.24
CA SER A 45 -5.26 -3.24 -19.71
C SER A 45 -5.59 -4.13 -18.52
N SER A 46 -6.87 -4.47 -18.33
CA SER A 46 -7.41 -5.27 -17.23
C SER A 46 -7.06 -6.77 -17.36
N VAL A 47 -5.79 -7.11 -17.58
CA VAL A 47 -5.34 -8.49 -17.77
C VAL A 47 -4.54 -8.93 -16.55
N ASP A 48 -5.09 -9.91 -15.82
CA ASP A 48 -4.60 -10.33 -14.51
C ASP A 48 -3.17 -10.88 -14.50
N SER A 49 -2.74 -11.50 -15.60
CA SER A 49 -1.39 -12.08 -15.73
C SER A 49 -0.26 -11.05 -15.88
N ILE A 50 -0.59 -9.76 -16.02
CA ILE A 50 0.40 -8.69 -16.27
C ILE A 50 0.86 -8.03 -14.96
N TRP A 51 0.07 -8.10 -13.89
CA TRP A 51 0.30 -7.35 -12.66
C TRP A 51 1.68 -7.58 -12.01
N PRO A 52 2.19 -8.82 -11.84
CA PRO A 52 3.51 -9.02 -11.22
C PRO A 52 4.62 -8.41 -12.07
N GLY A 53 4.59 -8.64 -13.39
CA GLY A 53 5.57 -8.08 -14.32
C GLY A 53 5.49 -6.55 -14.38
N LEU A 54 4.29 -5.99 -14.27
CA LEU A 54 4.07 -4.54 -14.22
C LEU A 54 4.66 -3.92 -12.95
N MET A 55 4.47 -4.56 -11.80
CA MET A 55 5.05 -4.11 -10.53
C MET A 55 6.57 -4.25 -10.54
N ASN A 56 7.11 -5.37 -11.03
CA ASN A 56 8.56 -5.54 -11.22
C ASN A 56 9.13 -4.46 -12.14
N ASN A 57 8.47 -4.17 -13.27
CA ASN A 57 8.87 -3.08 -14.15
C ASN A 57 8.79 -1.72 -13.46
N LEU A 58 7.75 -1.43 -12.69
CA LEU A 58 7.65 -0.20 -11.91
C LEU A 58 8.88 -0.02 -11.02
N ALA A 59 9.24 -1.04 -10.24
CA ALA A 59 10.40 -1.00 -9.34
C ALA A 59 11.72 -0.86 -10.11
N LEU A 60 11.95 -1.71 -11.12
CA LEU A 60 13.19 -1.68 -11.91
C LEU A 60 13.39 -0.36 -12.67
N THR A 61 12.30 0.31 -13.06
CA THR A 61 12.39 1.58 -13.81
C THR A 61 12.76 2.76 -12.89
N VAL A 62 12.52 2.65 -11.57
CA VAL A 62 12.90 3.69 -10.60
C VAL A 62 14.11 3.32 -9.75
N ALA A 63 14.55 2.07 -9.77
CA ALA A 63 15.73 1.62 -9.06
C ALA A 63 16.95 2.44 -9.53
N ILE A 64 17.54 3.18 -8.60
CA ILE A 64 18.80 3.91 -8.83
C ILE A 64 19.90 2.92 -8.52
N ASP A 65 20.64 2.49 -9.56
CA ASP A 65 21.92 1.76 -9.54
C ASP A 65 22.26 1.02 -8.22
N GLY A 66 21.81 -0.24 -8.07
CA GLY A 66 22.25 -1.11 -6.95
C GLY A 66 21.18 -2.05 -6.39
N ASP A 67 19.90 -1.67 -6.42
CA ASP A 67 18.81 -2.54 -5.94
C ASP A 67 18.48 -3.60 -6.98
N ARG A 68 19.13 -4.75 -6.87
CA ARG A 68 18.74 -5.97 -7.58
C ARG A 68 17.85 -6.81 -6.67
N PHE A 69 16.81 -7.42 -7.25
CA PHE A 69 16.06 -8.44 -6.54
C PHE A 69 17.02 -9.50 -6.00
N ARG A 70 16.81 -9.91 -4.75
CA ARG A 70 17.54 -11.04 -4.17
C ARG A 70 17.24 -12.28 -5.01
N THR A 71 18.29 -13.00 -5.35
CA THR A 71 18.23 -14.26 -6.12
C THR A 71 18.65 -15.47 -5.31
N ASP A 72 19.08 -15.23 -4.07
CA ASP A 72 19.74 -16.24 -3.24
C ASP A 72 18.71 -17.26 -2.76
N GLU A 73 18.92 -18.54 -3.10
CA GLU A 73 18.09 -19.68 -2.67
C GLU A 73 18.32 -20.07 -1.19
N ASN A 74 19.33 -19.48 -0.53
CA ASN A 74 19.61 -19.71 0.87
C ASN A 74 18.63 -18.91 1.74
N TYR A 75 17.45 -19.48 1.94
CA TYR A 75 16.44 -18.93 2.85
C TYR A 75 17.02 -18.91 4.27
N GLU A 76 17.35 -17.72 4.79
CA GLU A 76 17.54 -17.58 6.22
C GLU A 76 16.24 -18.00 6.92
N PRO A 77 16.29 -18.73 8.05
CA PRO A 77 15.09 -19.12 8.77
C PRO A 77 14.13 -17.94 8.94
N ALA A 78 12.83 -18.17 8.79
CA ALA A 78 11.80 -17.13 8.95
C ALA A 78 11.99 -16.32 10.26
N GLU A 79 12.44 -16.99 11.31
CA GLU A 79 12.72 -16.46 12.65
C GLU A 79 13.91 -15.48 12.69
N THR A 80 14.87 -15.60 11.77
CA THR A 80 15.99 -14.66 11.63
C THR A 80 15.72 -13.59 10.58
N SER A 81 14.78 -13.86 9.67
CA SER A 81 14.40 -12.96 8.58
C SER A 81 13.43 -11.84 8.98
N VAL A 82 12.76 -11.96 10.13
CA VAL A 82 11.82 -10.95 10.67
C VAL A 82 12.32 -10.48 12.04
N ARG A 83 12.65 -9.20 12.15
CA ARG A 83 13.27 -8.61 13.34
C ARG A 83 12.42 -7.49 13.91
N PHE A 84 12.35 -7.40 15.23
CA PHE A 84 11.57 -6.39 15.95
C PHE A 84 12.51 -5.34 16.56
N TRP A 85 12.55 -4.15 15.97
CA TRP A 85 13.34 -3.03 16.48
C TRP A 85 12.42 -2.11 17.26
N CYS A 86 12.54 -2.13 18.59
CA CYS A 86 11.58 -1.45 19.45
C CYS A 86 12.21 -0.41 20.37
N GLY A 87 11.42 0.61 20.69
CA GLY A 87 11.74 1.69 21.60
C GLY A 87 10.51 2.20 22.33
N ASN A 88 10.73 3.13 23.24
CA ASN A 88 9.68 3.81 23.98
C ASN A 88 10.16 5.22 24.36
N ARG A 89 9.30 6.00 25.02
CA ARG A 89 9.62 7.40 25.37
C ARG A 89 10.91 7.54 26.19
N ASN A 90 11.26 6.55 27.01
CA ASN A 90 12.47 6.56 27.85
C ASN A 90 13.71 6.08 27.08
N HIS A 91 13.53 5.22 26.09
CA HIS A 91 14.59 4.69 25.23
C HIS A 91 14.18 4.87 23.77
N ARG A 92 14.45 6.07 23.23
CA ARG A 92 13.97 6.47 21.89
C ARG A 92 14.74 5.81 20.75
N GLU A 93 15.98 5.40 21.01
CA GLU A 93 16.75 4.59 20.07
C GLU A 93 16.18 3.17 20.03
N LEU A 94 15.86 2.68 18.84
CA LEU A 94 15.32 1.35 18.67
C LEU A 94 16.37 0.29 18.96
N ARG A 95 15.99 -0.70 19.76
CA ARG A 95 16.82 -1.85 20.10
C ARG A 95 16.18 -3.11 19.56
N LEU A 96 16.99 -4.03 19.05
CA LEU A 96 16.51 -5.34 18.65
C LEU A 96 15.92 -6.06 19.87
N VAL A 97 14.67 -6.50 19.78
CA VAL A 97 13.97 -7.28 20.80
C VAL A 97 13.83 -8.71 20.28
N GLN A 98 14.31 -9.66 21.07
CA GLN A 98 14.16 -11.09 20.81
C GLN A 98 12.74 -11.55 21.13
N THR A 99 12.27 -12.57 20.42
CA THR A 99 10.94 -13.16 20.60
C THR A 99 10.91 -14.09 21.81
N ASP A 100 11.31 -13.58 22.97
CA ASP A 100 11.25 -14.27 24.25
C ASP A 100 10.71 -13.36 25.36
N SER A 101 10.09 -13.98 26.35
CA SER A 101 9.40 -13.26 27.43
C SER A 101 10.32 -12.39 28.28
N TYR A 102 11.60 -12.74 28.41
CA TYR A 102 12.53 -11.98 29.24
C TYR A 102 12.96 -10.70 28.54
N ASP A 103 13.41 -10.79 27.28
CA ASP A 103 13.88 -9.64 26.53
C ASP A 103 12.76 -8.61 26.28
N ILE A 104 11.54 -9.09 25.99
CA ILE A 104 10.35 -8.24 25.88
C ILE A 104 10.12 -7.44 27.16
N LYS A 105 10.14 -8.07 28.35
CA LYS A 105 9.93 -7.36 29.64
C LYS A 105 11.02 -6.37 29.96
N VAL A 106 12.26 -6.63 29.56
CA VAL A 106 13.41 -5.76 29.83
C VAL A 106 13.39 -4.53 28.92
N LYS A 107 12.96 -4.69 27.66
CA LYS A 107 13.05 -3.61 26.65
C LYS A 107 11.75 -2.84 26.43
N LEU A 108 10.59 -3.43 26.72
CA LEU A 108 9.26 -2.83 26.54
C LEU A 108 8.51 -2.70 27.86
N ASP A 109 7.67 -1.65 27.96
CA ASP A 109 6.74 -1.51 29.08
C ASP A 109 5.42 -2.20 28.72
N THR A 110 5.19 -3.42 29.21
CA THR A 110 3.99 -4.21 28.89
C THR A 110 2.70 -3.61 29.44
N ASN A 111 2.76 -2.58 30.29
CA ASN A 111 1.58 -1.84 30.75
C ASN A 111 1.18 -0.70 29.80
N LYS A 112 2.00 -0.39 28.79
CA LYS A 112 1.74 0.65 27.79
C LYS A 112 1.26 0.03 26.49
N PRO A 113 0.41 0.75 25.72
CA PRO A 113 0.06 0.32 24.36
C PRO A 113 1.30 0.17 23.48
N VAL A 114 1.16 -0.57 22.38
CA VAL A 114 2.23 -0.76 21.39
C VAL A 114 1.75 -0.39 20.00
N MET A 115 2.60 0.31 19.25
CA MET A 115 2.41 0.60 17.83
C MET A 115 3.47 -0.15 17.02
N PHE A 116 3.04 -1.05 16.15
CA PHE A 116 3.90 -1.69 15.17
C PHE A 116 3.91 -0.91 13.86
N ILE A 117 5.08 -0.67 13.30
CA ILE A 117 5.27 -0.03 11.99
C ILE A 117 5.87 -1.07 11.06
N ILE A 118 5.15 -1.42 9.99
CA ILE A 118 5.46 -2.54 9.10
C ILE A 118 5.68 -1.97 7.70
N HIS A 119 6.92 -2.08 7.21
CA HIS A 119 7.29 -1.53 5.90
C HIS A 119 6.77 -2.37 4.74
N GLY A 120 6.92 -1.85 3.51
CA GLY A 120 6.44 -2.47 2.28
C GLY A 120 7.50 -3.26 1.50
N TRP A 121 7.18 -3.54 0.23
CA TRP A 121 8.07 -4.17 -0.75
C TRP A 121 9.25 -3.25 -1.09
N MET A 122 10.44 -3.82 -1.28
CA MET A 122 11.69 -3.08 -1.55
C MET A 122 12.03 -2.02 -0.49
N ASP A 123 11.68 -2.30 0.77
CA ASP A 123 11.81 -1.37 1.88
C ASP A 123 12.39 -2.07 3.12
N ASN A 124 12.76 -1.30 4.14
CA ASN A 124 13.35 -1.79 5.38
C ASN A 124 13.07 -0.84 6.55
N TYR A 125 13.43 -1.26 7.77
CA TYR A 125 13.16 -0.45 8.97
C TYR A 125 13.99 0.84 9.09
N THR A 126 15.14 0.96 8.42
CA THR A 126 15.99 2.17 8.50
C THR A 126 15.56 3.24 7.50
N SER A 127 14.62 2.94 6.62
CA SER A 127 14.01 3.91 5.71
C SER A 127 13.46 5.13 6.46
N HIS A 128 13.68 6.31 5.87
CA HIS A 128 13.37 7.59 6.50
C HIS A 128 11.92 7.66 7.00
N TRP A 129 10.94 7.19 6.22
CA TRP A 129 9.55 7.26 6.66
C TRP A 129 9.27 6.37 7.88
N VAL A 130 9.91 5.20 8.00
CA VAL A 130 9.75 4.31 9.17
C VAL A 130 10.34 5.00 10.39
N GLN A 131 11.60 5.45 10.30
CA GLN A 131 12.31 6.12 11.38
C GLN A 131 11.61 7.41 11.83
N ASP A 132 11.12 8.19 10.87
CA ASP A 132 10.38 9.39 11.20
C ASP A 132 9.02 9.07 11.82
N THR A 133 8.31 8.02 11.36
CA THR A 133 7.03 7.59 11.99
C THR A 133 7.27 7.13 13.42
N VAL A 134 8.36 6.40 13.67
CA VAL A 134 8.80 6.03 15.02
C VAL A 134 9.02 7.28 15.86
N ASN A 135 9.76 8.26 15.34
CA ASN A 135 10.05 9.51 16.05
C ASN A 135 8.77 10.33 16.32
N ASP A 136 7.88 10.45 15.35
CA ASP A 136 6.61 11.15 15.46
C ASP A 136 5.72 10.49 16.53
N ALA A 137 5.64 9.14 16.53
CA ALA A 137 4.89 8.37 17.51
C ALA A 137 5.48 8.49 18.92
N LEU A 138 6.80 8.32 19.09
CA LEU A 138 7.47 8.43 20.39
C LEU A 138 7.42 9.85 20.98
N SER A 139 7.33 10.87 20.11
CA SER A 139 7.18 12.26 20.54
C SER A 139 5.74 12.60 20.93
N SER A 140 4.77 12.05 20.21
CA SER A 140 3.36 12.47 20.33
C SER A 140 2.54 11.57 21.25
N LEU A 141 2.97 10.32 21.45
CA LEU A 141 2.21 9.28 22.14
C LEU A 141 3.04 8.65 23.27
N ASP A 142 2.36 8.13 24.28
CA ASP A 142 3.00 7.41 25.41
C ASP A 142 2.83 5.90 25.20
N VAL A 143 3.59 5.36 24.25
CA VAL A 143 3.48 3.98 23.77
C VAL A 143 4.86 3.36 23.58
N ASN A 144 4.90 2.04 23.53
CA ASN A 144 6.00 1.32 22.87
C ASN A 144 5.83 1.46 21.35
N VAL A 145 6.93 1.54 20.62
CA VAL A 145 6.93 1.50 19.15
C VAL A 145 7.88 0.42 18.69
N CYS A 146 7.43 -0.43 17.77
CA CYS A 146 8.21 -1.50 17.18
C CYS A 146 8.20 -1.40 15.66
N ALA A 147 9.35 -1.12 15.05
CA ALA A 147 9.53 -1.27 13.61
C ALA A 147 9.78 -2.75 13.29
N VAL A 148 8.95 -3.34 12.43
CA VAL A 148 9.08 -4.72 11.98
C VAL A 148 9.93 -4.72 10.72
N ASP A 149 11.15 -5.22 10.85
CA ASP A 149 12.12 -5.33 9.78
C ASP A 149 12.04 -6.72 9.14
N TRP A 150 11.55 -6.75 7.90
CA TRP A 150 11.44 -7.95 7.07
C TRP A 150 12.11 -7.75 5.72
N ALA A 151 13.09 -6.83 5.63
CA ALA A 151 13.84 -6.51 4.40
C ALA A 151 14.43 -7.75 3.71
N ASN A 152 14.83 -8.75 4.51
CA ASN A 152 15.32 -10.03 4.01
C ASN A 152 14.31 -10.77 3.12
N LEU A 153 13.02 -10.56 3.34
CA LEU A 153 11.93 -11.16 2.57
C LEU A 153 11.25 -10.16 1.62
N ALA A 154 11.50 -8.86 1.78
CA ALA A 154 10.88 -7.77 1.02
C ALA A 154 11.60 -7.40 -0.28
N HIS A 155 12.84 -7.85 -0.48
CA HIS A 155 13.69 -7.45 -1.62
C HIS A 155 13.69 -8.49 -2.77
N TYR A 156 12.64 -9.32 -2.87
CA TYR A 156 12.46 -10.27 -3.97
C TYR A 156 11.54 -9.68 -5.05
N GLU A 157 11.36 -10.38 -6.16
CA GLU A 157 10.32 -10.01 -7.13
C GLU A 157 8.94 -9.94 -6.47
N TYR A 158 8.03 -9.14 -7.04
CA TYR A 158 6.75 -8.81 -6.43
C TYR A 158 5.95 -10.06 -6.04
N SER A 159 5.80 -11.04 -6.94
CA SER A 159 5.05 -12.28 -6.66
C SER A 159 5.69 -13.10 -5.54
N ALA A 160 7.01 -13.27 -5.56
CA ALA A 160 7.72 -13.99 -4.50
C ALA A 160 7.57 -13.26 -3.14
N THR A 161 7.62 -11.94 -3.14
CA THR A 161 7.42 -11.15 -1.93
C THR A 161 6.00 -11.29 -1.39
N VAL A 162 4.99 -11.35 -2.26
CA VAL A 162 3.60 -11.63 -1.85
C VAL A 162 3.52 -12.98 -1.12
N ASP A 163 4.17 -14.02 -1.65
CA ASP A 163 4.23 -15.34 -1.03
C ASP A 163 4.98 -15.36 0.30
N HIS A 164 5.85 -14.38 0.57
CA HIS A 164 6.52 -14.23 1.86
C HIS A 164 5.65 -13.56 2.94
N THR A 165 4.58 -12.85 2.57
CA THR A 165 3.77 -12.10 3.56
C THR A 165 3.19 -12.95 4.69
N PRO A 166 2.71 -14.20 4.48
CA PRO A 166 2.26 -15.06 5.57
C PRO A 166 3.36 -15.40 6.57
N VAL A 167 4.59 -15.58 6.08
CA VAL A 167 5.75 -15.86 6.95
C VAL A 167 6.01 -14.67 7.88
N VAL A 168 5.94 -13.45 7.36
CA VAL A 168 6.13 -12.23 8.15
C VAL A 168 5.02 -12.05 9.17
N SER A 169 3.76 -12.22 8.74
CA SER A 169 2.60 -12.06 9.63
C SER A 169 2.56 -13.13 10.72
N ASP A 170 2.96 -14.37 10.44
CA ASP A 170 3.07 -15.43 11.45
C ASP A 170 4.12 -15.11 12.52
N GLN A 171 5.29 -14.61 12.13
CA GLN A 171 6.34 -14.23 13.08
C GLN A 171 5.91 -13.03 13.95
N ALA A 172 5.31 -12.02 13.34
CA ALA A 172 4.75 -10.88 14.07
C ALA A 172 3.60 -11.29 15.00
N THR A 173 2.75 -12.23 14.58
CA THR A 173 1.68 -12.80 15.42
C THR A 173 2.25 -13.52 16.63
N LYS A 174 3.31 -14.34 16.47
CA LYS A 174 3.97 -15.02 17.60
C LYS A 174 4.49 -14.00 18.62
N PHE A 175 5.18 -12.95 18.15
CA PHE A 175 5.67 -11.87 19.01
C PHE A 175 4.53 -11.18 19.77
N ILE A 176 3.44 -10.83 19.07
CA ILE A 176 2.25 -10.23 19.66
C ILE A 176 1.59 -11.14 20.71
N LYS A 177 1.45 -12.44 20.42
CA LYS A 177 0.85 -13.41 21.35
C LYS A 177 1.66 -13.52 22.65
N ILE A 178 2.99 -13.51 22.57
CA ILE A 178 3.84 -13.45 23.78
C ILE A 178 3.57 -12.16 24.56
N MET A 179 3.49 -11.00 23.91
CA MET A 179 3.17 -9.75 24.60
C MET A 179 1.80 -9.81 25.31
N ILE A 180 0.81 -10.45 24.70
CA ILE A 180 -0.52 -10.67 25.30
C ILE A 180 -0.43 -11.61 26.50
N GLU A 181 0.31 -12.71 26.41
CA GLU A 181 0.59 -13.62 27.53
C GLU A 181 1.29 -12.92 28.70
N LEU A 182 2.10 -11.89 28.40
CA LEU A 182 2.74 -11.03 29.39
C LEU A 182 1.82 -9.96 30.01
N GLY A 183 0.54 -9.95 29.64
CA GLY A 183 -0.49 -9.09 30.22
C GLY A 183 -0.91 -7.91 29.34
N MET A 184 -0.36 -7.77 28.13
CA MET A 184 -0.82 -6.74 27.19
C MET A 184 -2.24 -7.05 26.71
N LYS A 185 -3.11 -6.05 26.69
CA LYS A 185 -4.46 -6.22 26.16
C LYS A 185 -4.42 -6.21 24.62
N PRO A 186 -5.08 -7.15 23.92
CA PRO A 186 -5.12 -7.15 22.45
C PRO A 186 -5.59 -5.81 21.86
N ASN A 187 -6.57 -5.17 22.50
CA ASN A 187 -7.10 -3.87 22.07
C ASN A 187 -6.14 -2.67 22.26
N SER A 188 -4.98 -2.87 22.91
CA SER A 188 -3.91 -1.86 23.05
C SER A 188 -2.83 -1.95 21.97
N ILE A 189 -3.01 -2.86 21.01
CA ILE A 189 -2.13 -3.05 19.87
C ILE A 189 -2.63 -2.21 18.70
N THR A 190 -1.72 -1.41 18.13
CA THR A 190 -1.91 -0.67 16.89
C THR A 190 -0.95 -1.20 15.84
N LEU A 191 -1.45 -1.55 14.65
CA LEU A 191 -0.63 -1.93 13.51
C LEU A 191 -0.71 -0.82 12.45
N VAL A 192 0.43 -0.39 11.94
CA VAL A 192 0.55 0.60 10.87
C VAL A 192 1.37 -0.03 9.76
N GLY A 193 0.79 -0.17 8.57
CA GLY A 193 1.46 -0.84 7.46
C GLY A 193 1.34 -0.05 6.16
N HIS A 194 2.41 -0.03 5.37
CA HIS A 194 2.42 0.60 4.04
C HIS A 194 2.52 -0.43 2.91
N GLY A 195 1.71 -0.27 1.85
CA GLY A 195 1.74 -1.17 0.70
C GLY A 195 1.52 -2.64 1.10
N MET A 196 2.50 -3.50 0.88
CA MET A 196 2.45 -4.91 1.35
C MET A 196 2.45 -5.02 2.89
N GLY A 197 3.07 -4.08 3.60
CA GLY A 197 3.03 -4.02 5.06
C GLY A 197 1.61 -3.85 5.60
N ALA A 198 0.73 -3.14 4.87
CA ALA A 198 -0.68 -3.04 5.24
C ALA A 198 -1.41 -4.38 5.12
N GLN A 199 -1.08 -5.18 4.12
CA GLN A 199 -1.63 -6.51 3.93
C GLN A 199 -1.13 -7.46 5.02
N ILE A 200 0.16 -7.36 5.40
CA ILE A 200 0.73 -8.05 6.55
C ILE A 200 0.00 -7.67 7.85
N CYS A 201 -0.35 -6.39 8.06
CA CYS A 201 -1.18 -5.98 9.21
C CYS A 201 -2.53 -6.72 9.24
N GLY A 202 -3.19 -6.86 8.08
CA GLY A 202 -4.45 -7.59 7.95
C GLY A 202 -4.28 -9.06 8.35
N GLN A 203 -3.28 -9.74 7.79
CA GLN A 203 -2.96 -11.13 8.13
C GLN A 203 -2.63 -11.31 9.63
N ILE A 204 -1.91 -10.37 10.25
CA ILE A 204 -1.67 -10.38 11.71
C ILE A 204 -2.99 -10.25 12.47
N GLY A 205 -3.86 -9.33 12.05
CA GLY A 205 -5.19 -9.13 12.64
C GLY A 205 -6.07 -10.38 12.54
N HIS A 206 -6.11 -11.00 11.37
CA HIS A 206 -6.76 -12.28 11.11
C HIS A 206 -6.23 -13.38 12.04
N ASN A 207 -4.91 -13.55 12.14
CA ASN A 207 -4.25 -14.52 13.01
C ASN A 207 -4.47 -14.25 14.52
N CYS A 208 -4.86 -13.02 14.85
CA CYS A 208 -5.29 -12.57 16.18
C CYS A 208 -6.83 -12.52 16.31
N ASN A 209 -7.59 -13.17 15.43
CA ASN A 209 -9.05 -13.24 15.44
C ASN A 209 -9.76 -11.87 15.45
N GLY A 210 -9.16 -10.84 14.85
CA GLY A 210 -9.73 -9.48 14.84
C GLY A 210 -9.74 -8.81 16.23
N GLU A 211 -8.90 -9.27 17.16
CA GLU A 211 -8.87 -8.74 18.53
C GLU A 211 -7.91 -7.56 18.72
N VAL A 212 -7.01 -7.32 17.77
CA VAL A 212 -6.11 -6.16 17.81
C VAL A 212 -6.90 -4.86 17.78
N GLY A 213 -6.38 -3.83 18.45
CA GLY A 213 -7.11 -2.58 18.67
C GLY A 213 -7.36 -1.81 17.39
N GLN A 214 -6.31 -1.54 16.61
CA GLN A 214 -6.40 -0.66 15.45
C GLN A 214 -5.44 -1.10 14.35
N ILE A 215 -5.89 -1.04 13.10
CA ILE A 215 -5.02 -1.16 11.92
C ILE A 215 -5.14 0.11 11.07
N TYR A 216 -4.00 0.68 10.69
CA TYR A 216 -3.90 1.77 9.73
C TYR A 216 -3.20 1.24 8.48
N GLY A 217 -3.98 1.02 7.43
CA GLY A 217 -3.51 0.62 6.10
C GLY A 217 -3.17 1.83 5.25
N LEU A 218 -1.89 2.02 4.96
CA LEU A 218 -1.34 3.14 4.22
C LEU A 218 -1.15 2.72 2.76
N ASP A 219 -2.08 3.14 1.91
CA ASP A 219 -2.24 2.73 0.52
C ASP A 219 -1.99 1.23 0.31
N PRO A 220 -2.82 0.34 0.90
CA PRO A 220 -2.55 -1.10 0.89
C PRO A 220 -2.34 -1.64 -0.52
N ALA A 221 -1.39 -2.56 -0.71
CA ALA A 221 -1.03 -3.06 -2.03
C ALA A 221 -2.21 -3.78 -2.70
N GLY A 222 -2.58 -3.39 -3.91
CA GLY A 222 -3.70 -4.01 -4.65
C GLY A 222 -3.31 -5.29 -5.40
N PRO A 223 -2.26 -5.25 -6.25
CA PRO A 223 -1.87 -6.38 -7.09
C PRO A 223 -1.58 -7.65 -6.27
N LEU A 224 -2.15 -8.77 -6.70
CA LEU A 224 -2.12 -10.12 -6.09
C LEU A 224 -2.77 -10.27 -4.70
N PHE A 225 -3.25 -9.19 -4.08
CA PHE A 225 -4.03 -9.26 -2.83
C PHE A 225 -5.53 -9.09 -3.09
N THR A 226 -5.88 -8.02 -3.78
CA THR A 226 -7.27 -7.69 -4.15
C THR A 226 -7.50 -7.76 -5.67
N THR A 227 -6.45 -7.98 -6.44
CA THR A 227 -6.48 -7.90 -7.91
C THR A 227 -5.62 -9.02 -8.53
N PRO A 228 -6.19 -9.94 -9.33
CA PRO A 228 -7.62 -10.10 -9.60
C PRO A 228 -8.48 -10.25 -8.35
N SER A 229 -9.74 -9.84 -8.45
CA SER A 229 -10.71 -9.99 -7.37
C SER A 229 -10.89 -11.46 -6.99
N GLY A 230 -10.93 -11.77 -5.69
CA GLY A 230 -11.16 -13.14 -5.21
C GLY A 230 -10.13 -13.67 -4.20
N GLY A 231 -9.18 -12.85 -3.75
CA GLY A 231 -8.29 -13.20 -2.64
C GLY A 231 -9.08 -13.47 -1.35
N SER A 232 -8.69 -14.54 -0.64
CA SER A 232 -9.24 -14.90 0.68
C SER A 232 -9.12 -13.73 1.65
N LEU A 233 -10.13 -13.51 2.51
CA LEU A 233 -10.07 -12.51 3.59
C LEU A 233 -8.86 -12.74 4.50
N ALA A 234 -8.42 -13.99 4.67
CA ALA A 234 -7.23 -14.30 5.46
C ALA A 234 -5.92 -13.76 4.85
N PHE A 235 -5.92 -13.38 3.57
CA PHE A 235 -4.70 -12.99 2.85
C PHE A 235 -4.60 -11.47 2.60
N ARG A 236 -5.65 -10.72 2.91
CA ARG A 236 -5.75 -9.29 2.60
C ARG A 236 -6.37 -8.52 3.77
N LEU A 237 -6.03 -7.23 3.88
CA LEU A 237 -6.59 -6.34 4.89
C LEU A 237 -8.09 -6.09 4.64
N ASP A 238 -8.89 -6.28 5.67
CA ASP A 238 -10.30 -5.88 5.73
C ASP A 238 -10.71 -5.45 7.15
N LYS A 239 -11.87 -4.83 7.29
CA LYS A 239 -12.42 -4.36 8.58
C LYS A 239 -12.52 -5.43 9.66
N SER A 240 -12.57 -6.72 9.31
CA SER A 240 -12.65 -7.83 10.27
C SER A 240 -11.35 -8.06 11.04
N ASP A 241 -10.22 -7.52 10.56
CA ASP A 241 -8.90 -7.77 11.11
C ASP A 241 -8.60 -7.01 12.41
N ALA A 242 -9.43 -6.05 12.81
CA ALA A 242 -9.25 -5.30 14.06
C ALA A 242 -10.56 -4.77 14.62
N LYS A 243 -10.51 -4.17 15.82
CA LYS A 243 -11.64 -3.37 16.35
C LYS A 243 -11.89 -2.08 15.58
N TYR A 244 -10.89 -1.62 14.84
CA TYR A 244 -10.99 -0.48 13.95
C TYR A 244 -9.92 -0.56 12.86
N VAL A 245 -10.33 -0.48 11.60
CA VAL A 245 -9.43 -0.46 10.44
C VAL A 245 -9.64 0.82 9.64
N GLN A 246 -8.57 1.57 9.43
CA GLN A 246 -8.54 2.77 8.61
C GLN A 246 -7.69 2.56 7.37
N PHE A 247 -8.21 2.96 6.21
CA PHE A 247 -7.45 3.02 4.97
C PHE A 247 -7.15 4.48 4.62
N ILE A 248 -5.90 4.78 4.24
CA ILE A 248 -5.52 6.03 3.57
C ILE A 248 -5.11 5.65 2.15
N ILE A 249 -5.90 6.05 1.15
CA ILE A 249 -5.75 5.59 -0.24
C ILE A 249 -5.28 6.76 -1.09
N THR A 250 -4.18 6.55 -1.82
CA THR A 250 -3.50 7.59 -2.63
C THR A 250 -3.07 7.12 -4.02
N ALA A 251 -3.00 5.81 -4.30
CA ALA A 251 -2.68 5.26 -5.62
C ALA A 251 -3.60 4.08 -6.04
N LYS A 252 -4.91 4.22 -5.81
CA LYS A 252 -5.92 3.19 -6.09
C LYS A 252 -5.88 2.67 -7.53
N GLY A 253 -5.99 1.35 -7.68
CA GLY A 253 -6.02 0.67 -8.98
C GLY A 253 -4.67 0.66 -9.72
N THR A 254 -3.59 1.04 -9.05
CA THR A 254 -2.21 0.90 -9.54
C THR A 254 -1.37 0.12 -8.54
N ALA A 255 -0.60 0.80 -7.70
CA ALA A 255 0.09 0.18 -6.58
C ALA A 255 -0.90 -0.16 -5.44
N GLY A 256 -1.88 0.72 -5.19
CA GLY A 256 -2.86 0.56 -4.12
C GLY A 256 -4.12 -0.21 -4.53
N VAL A 257 -4.87 -0.71 -3.53
CA VAL A 257 -6.18 -1.34 -3.69
C VAL A 257 -7.16 -0.46 -4.47
N THR A 258 -8.11 -1.08 -5.18
CA THR A 258 -9.13 -0.33 -5.96
C THR A 258 -10.20 0.30 -5.07
N VAL A 259 -10.55 -0.36 -3.96
CA VAL A 259 -11.59 0.04 -3.00
C VAL A 259 -11.04 -0.21 -1.60
N GLY A 260 -11.35 0.67 -0.65
CA GLY A 260 -11.06 0.45 0.76
C GLY A 260 -12.10 -0.45 1.42
N GLU A 261 -11.63 -1.39 2.24
CA GLU A 261 -12.48 -2.37 2.91
C GLU A 261 -12.39 -2.27 4.44
N GLY A 262 -11.97 -1.11 4.95
CA GLY A 262 -11.91 -0.82 6.39
C GLY A 262 -13.23 -0.29 6.95
N ASP A 263 -13.21 0.08 8.23
CA ASP A 263 -14.29 0.82 8.87
C ASP A 263 -14.37 2.23 8.29
N GLU A 264 -13.23 2.90 8.11
CA GLU A 264 -13.12 4.20 7.45
C GLU A 264 -12.09 4.20 6.33
N ASN A 265 -12.49 4.68 5.16
CA ASN A 265 -11.62 4.72 3.98
C ASN A 265 -11.45 6.18 3.53
N PHE A 266 -10.24 6.71 3.64
CA PHE A 266 -9.90 8.08 3.26
C PHE A 266 -9.28 8.09 1.86
N TYR A 267 -10.05 8.52 0.86
CA TYR A 267 -9.62 8.65 -0.53
C TYR A 267 -9.05 10.06 -0.78
N VAL A 268 -7.74 10.20 -0.59
CA VAL A 268 -7.03 11.47 -0.71
C VAL A 268 -6.98 11.91 -2.17
N ASN A 269 -7.51 13.10 -2.48
CA ASN A 269 -7.69 13.60 -3.84
C ASN A 269 -8.47 12.63 -4.74
N GLY A 270 -9.41 11.87 -4.18
CA GLY A 270 -10.17 10.81 -4.87
C GLY A 270 -9.51 9.43 -4.82
N GLY A 271 -8.33 9.35 -4.21
CA GLY A 271 -7.53 8.15 -3.97
C GLY A 271 -6.71 7.67 -5.16
N SER A 272 -6.79 8.35 -6.31
CA SER A 272 -6.06 7.99 -7.52
C SER A 272 -4.73 8.73 -7.62
N TYR A 273 -3.76 8.11 -8.29
CA TYR A 273 -2.63 8.82 -8.85
C TYR A 273 -3.08 9.72 -10.02
N PRO A 274 -2.34 10.79 -10.36
CA PRO A 274 -1.28 11.38 -9.55
C PRO A 274 -1.84 12.15 -8.34
N GLN A 275 -1.17 12.03 -7.19
CA GLN A 275 -1.37 12.97 -6.08
C GLN A 275 -0.74 14.34 -6.44
N PRO A 276 -1.28 15.48 -5.93
CA PRO A 276 -0.81 16.82 -6.31
C PRO A 276 0.68 17.09 -6.10
N ASN A 277 1.30 16.47 -5.09
CA ASN A 277 2.73 16.59 -4.79
C ASN A 277 3.63 15.74 -5.70
N CYS A 278 3.06 14.89 -6.56
CA CYS A 278 3.79 13.90 -7.36
C CYS A 278 3.95 14.28 -8.83
N GLY A 279 3.56 15.50 -9.21
CA GLY A 279 3.62 15.98 -10.58
C GLY A 279 2.37 15.64 -11.39
N SER A 280 2.45 15.86 -12.70
CA SER A 280 1.33 15.69 -13.63
C SER A 280 1.73 14.78 -14.80
N ILE A 281 0.78 13.98 -15.29
CA ILE A 281 0.99 13.15 -16.48
C ILE A 281 0.75 13.99 -17.74
N ALA A 282 1.73 14.05 -18.62
CA ALA A 282 1.64 14.67 -19.94
C ALA A 282 1.53 13.60 -21.04
N ILE A 283 1.15 14.02 -22.26
CA ILE A 283 0.96 13.11 -23.41
C ILE A 283 2.22 12.30 -23.75
N ASN A 284 3.41 12.82 -23.43
CA ASN A 284 4.71 12.21 -23.71
C ASN A 284 5.45 11.71 -22.45
N THR A 285 4.75 11.51 -21.34
CA THR A 285 5.36 10.97 -20.11
C THR A 285 5.93 9.59 -20.39
N GLY A 286 7.26 9.46 -20.26
CA GLY A 286 7.96 8.18 -20.44
C GLY A 286 7.72 7.22 -19.27
N ASP A 287 8.01 5.93 -19.46
CA ASP A 287 7.75 4.89 -18.46
C ASP A 287 8.40 5.16 -17.10
N ALA A 288 9.62 5.71 -17.08
CA ALA A 288 10.33 6.06 -15.86
C ALA A 288 9.68 7.20 -15.09
N GLU A 289 9.20 8.22 -15.79
CA GLU A 289 8.49 9.34 -15.16
C GLU A 289 7.12 8.88 -14.65
N PHE A 290 6.41 8.07 -15.43
CA PHE A 290 5.15 7.47 -15.01
C PHE A 290 5.31 6.61 -13.75
N ALA A 291 6.35 5.76 -13.69
CA ALA A 291 6.64 4.93 -12.53
C ALA A 291 6.91 5.77 -11.27
N LYS A 292 7.69 6.85 -11.40
CA LYS A 292 7.94 7.79 -10.30
C LYS A 292 6.66 8.45 -9.79
N ILE A 293 5.75 8.84 -10.69
CA ILE A 293 4.46 9.47 -10.33
C ILE A 293 3.59 8.50 -9.52
N VAL A 294 3.49 7.24 -9.97
CA VAL A 294 2.71 6.21 -9.27
C VAL A 294 3.30 5.92 -7.90
N LEU A 295 4.61 5.70 -7.80
CA LEU A 295 5.27 5.40 -6.53
C LEU A 295 5.26 6.57 -5.56
N CYS A 296 5.47 7.81 -6.04
CA CYS A 296 5.28 8.99 -5.20
C CYS A 296 3.86 9.05 -4.62
N SER A 297 2.85 8.76 -5.45
CA SER A 297 1.44 8.74 -5.00
C SER A 297 1.23 7.65 -3.95
N HIS A 298 1.82 6.47 -4.15
CA HIS A 298 1.78 5.35 -3.20
C HIS A 298 2.43 5.70 -1.85
N TYR A 299 3.55 6.42 -1.88
CA TYR A 299 4.29 6.89 -0.71
C TYR A 299 3.61 8.04 0.03
N HIS A 300 2.75 8.80 -0.63
CA HIS A 300 2.06 9.94 -0.02
C HIS A 300 1.19 9.52 1.18
N ALA A 301 0.65 8.29 1.20
CA ALA A 301 -0.17 7.80 2.30
C ALA A 301 0.56 7.78 3.65
N TYR A 302 1.81 7.27 3.71
CA TYR A 302 2.58 7.28 4.96
C TYR A 302 3.00 8.70 5.37
N THR A 303 3.18 9.60 4.40
CA THR A 303 3.52 11.00 4.66
C THR A 303 2.37 11.69 5.38
N LEU A 304 1.13 11.52 4.89
CA LEU A 304 -0.06 12.08 5.53
C LEU A 304 -0.33 11.45 6.91
N PHE A 305 -0.14 10.13 7.05
CA PHE A 305 -0.30 9.46 8.33
C PHE A 305 0.66 10.01 9.39
N ARG A 306 1.95 10.15 9.07
CA ARG A 306 2.94 10.78 9.96
C ARG A 306 2.51 12.17 10.40
N LEU A 307 2.23 13.05 9.43
CA LEU A 307 1.87 14.42 9.71
C LEU A 307 0.59 14.52 10.55
N SER A 308 -0.36 13.60 10.37
CA SER A 308 -1.60 13.55 11.15
C SER A 308 -1.39 13.26 12.64
N MET A 309 -0.22 12.76 13.06
CA MET A 309 0.10 12.57 14.48
C MET A 309 0.28 13.90 15.22
N ASN A 310 0.61 14.98 14.49
CA ASN A 310 0.57 16.32 15.03
C ASN A 310 -0.88 16.84 15.01
N GLN A 311 -1.47 17.07 16.20
CA GLN A 311 -2.86 17.52 16.33
C GLN A 311 -3.15 18.86 15.65
N LEU A 312 -2.13 19.67 15.38
CA LEU A 312 -2.26 20.94 14.66
C LEU A 312 -2.41 20.75 13.14
N LEU A 313 -2.01 19.60 12.62
CA LEU A 313 -2.10 19.26 11.20
C LEU A 313 -3.34 18.40 10.96
N VAL A 314 -4.44 19.07 10.59
CA VAL A 314 -5.74 18.41 10.37
C VAL A 314 -5.94 18.16 8.88
N TYR A 315 -6.25 16.91 8.53
CA TYR A 315 -6.66 16.49 7.19
C TYR A 315 -8.16 16.20 7.16
N PRO A 316 -9.02 17.24 7.05
CA PRO A 316 -10.46 17.09 7.13
C PRO A 316 -10.97 16.34 5.90
N ALA A 317 -11.85 15.36 6.14
CA ALA A 317 -12.46 14.58 5.10
C ALA A 317 -13.96 14.47 5.31
N ARG A 318 -14.69 14.30 4.21
CA ARG A 318 -16.15 14.34 4.19
C ARG A 318 -16.71 13.04 3.67
N LEU A 319 -17.66 12.47 4.42
CA LEU A 319 -18.34 11.26 4.00
C LEU A 319 -19.06 11.52 2.67
N CYS A 320 -18.83 10.68 1.68
CA CYS A 320 -19.50 10.81 0.38
C CYS A 320 -19.59 9.45 -0.32
N SER A 321 -20.51 9.31 -1.26
CA SER A 321 -20.69 8.09 -2.07
C SER A 321 -19.60 7.92 -3.13
N SER A 322 -19.03 9.02 -3.61
CA SER A 322 -18.02 9.00 -4.66
C SER A 322 -17.20 10.28 -4.70
N TRP A 323 -16.04 10.21 -5.36
CA TRP A 323 -15.23 11.40 -5.66
C TRP A 323 -15.96 12.41 -6.54
N ALA A 324 -16.79 11.94 -7.48
CA ALA A 324 -17.58 12.81 -8.34
C ALA A 324 -18.62 13.61 -7.55
N ASP A 325 -19.30 12.96 -6.60
CA ASP A 325 -20.28 13.62 -5.71
C ASP A 325 -19.60 14.60 -4.76
N TYR A 326 -18.41 14.25 -4.26
CA TYR A 326 -17.59 15.14 -3.44
C TYR A 326 -17.23 16.42 -4.23
N ASN A 327 -16.74 16.27 -5.45
CA ASN A 327 -16.38 17.41 -6.32
C ASN A 327 -17.57 18.26 -6.75
N ALA A 328 -18.73 17.64 -6.95
CA ALA A 328 -19.96 18.33 -7.28
C ALA A 328 -20.63 19.01 -6.06
N GLY A 329 -20.03 18.92 -4.86
CA GLY A 329 -20.58 19.51 -3.65
C GLY A 329 -21.85 18.85 -3.12
N ARG A 330 -22.16 17.62 -3.56
CA ARG A 330 -23.41 16.94 -3.15
C ARG A 330 -23.39 16.45 -1.70
N CYS A 331 -22.22 16.41 -1.09
CA CYS A 331 -22.00 15.87 0.26
C CYS A 331 -21.73 16.95 1.31
N ILE A 332 -21.89 18.25 1.00
CA ILE A 332 -21.47 19.38 1.88
C ILE A 332 -22.06 19.37 3.30
N PHE A 333 -23.21 18.72 3.52
CA PHE A 333 -23.84 18.59 4.83
C PHE A 333 -23.58 17.22 5.49
N ASN A 334 -22.88 16.32 4.81
CA ASN A 334 -22.53 15.02 5.38
C ASN A 334 -21.51 15.20 6.51
N ARG A 335 -21.50 14.20 7.39
CA ARG A 335 -20.53 14.11 8.49
C ARG A 335 -19.09 14.23 8.00
N MET A 336 -18.27 14.85 8.83
CA MET A 336 -16.84 14.98 8.62
C MET A 336 -16.07 14.13 9.63
N SER A 337 -14.90 13.69 9.21
CA SER A 337 -13.87 13.11 10.08
C SER A 337 -12.51 13.71 9.69
N ARG A 338 -11.42 13.19 10.26
CA ARG A 338 -10.04 13.54 9.89
C ARG A 338 -9.23 12.27 9.68
N ALA A 339 -8.43 12.24 8.61
CA ALA A 339 -7.54 11.12 8.35
C ALA A 339 -6.47 11.02 9.44
N GLY A 340 -6.03 9.80 9.74
CA GLY A 340 -4.98 9.52 10.73
C GLY A 340 -5.50 9.10 12.10
N ILE A 341 -4.60 9.13 13.08
CA ILE A 341 -4.80 8.54 14.41
C ILE A 341 -5.89 9.24 15.26
N TYR A 342 -6.25 10.47 14.89
CA TYR A 342 -7.27 11.24 15.60
C TYR A 342 -8.64 11.20 14.91
N SER A 343 -8.87 10.28 13.97
CA SER A 343 -10.19 10.09 13.34
C SER A 343 -11.31 9.98 14.38
N LEU A 344 -12.50 10.45 14.00
CA LEU A 344 -13.71 10.34 14.80
C LEU A 344 -14.35 8.93 14.74
N LYS A 345 -13.82 8.02 13.91
CA LYS A 345 -14.26 6.62 13.81
C LYS A 345 -15.76 6.47 13.54
N LEU A 346 -16.26 7.26 12.60
CA LEU A 346 -17.68 7.36 12.27
C LEU A 346 -18.11 6.39 11.16
N GLY A 347 -17.15 5.69 10.55
CA GLY A 347 -17.37 4.69 9.52
C GLY A 347 -17.68 5.29 8.14
N GLY A 348 -17.33 4.54 7.09
CA GLY A 348 -17.65 4.82 5.68
C GLY A 348 -16.53 5.47 4.87
N ASP A 349 -16.90 5.88 3.66
CA ASP A 349 -15.97 6.40 2.66
C ASP A 349 -15.89 7.93 2.72
N TYR A 350 -14.69 8.42 3.04
CA TYR A 350 -14.38 9.83 3.17
C TYR A 350 -13.49 10.30 2.03
N TYR A 351 -13.78 11.49 1.53
CA TYR A 351 -13.00 12.15 0.50
C TYR A 351 -12.45 13.47 1.03
N LEU A 352 -11.23 13.78 0.61
CA LEU A 352 -10.52 14.99 0.98
C LEU A 352 -9.64 15.46 -0.16
N ARG A 353 -9.22 16.73 -0.07
CA ARG A 353 -8.22 17.31 -0.97
C ARG A 353 -7.01 17.72 -0.16
N THR A 354 -5.83 17.57 -0.76
CA THR A 354 -4.57 18.07 -0.21
C THR A 354 -3.88 18.98 -1.22
N THR A 355 -3.01 19.87 -0.74
CA THR A 355 -2.19 20.72 -1.61
C THR A 355 -0.96 19.95 -2.13
N ALA A 356 -0.27 20.52 -3.12
CA ALA A 356 0.99 19.95 -3.63
C ALA A 356 2.19 20.17 -2.68
N LEU A 357 2.10 21.16 -1.78
CA LEU A 357 3.18 21.56 -0.88
C LEU A 357 2.87 21.17 0.56
N ALA A 358 3.90 20.69 1.27
CA ALA A 358 3.82 20.39 2.70
C ALA A 358 3.36 21.64 3.49
N PRO A 359 2.51 21.49 4.53
CA PRO A 359 2.04 20.24 5.14
C PRO A 359 0.84 19.59 4.43
N PHE A 360 0.55 19.95 3.17
CA PHE A 360 -0.49 19.36 2.34
C PHE A 360 -1.92 19.66 2.82
N ILE A 361 -2.11 20.77 3.54
CA ILE A 361 -3.39 21.19 4.11
C ILE A 361 -4.01 22.27 3.23
N LEU A 362 -5.31 22.16 2.98
CA LEU A 362 -6.11 23.26 2.43
C LEU A 362 -6.59 24.16 3.57
N PHE A 363 -6.16 25.42 3.53
CA PHE A 363 -6.63 26.46 4.44
C PHE A 363 -8.01 26.99 4.07
#